data_AF-A0A959UZE8-F1
#
_entry.id   AF-A0A959UZE8-F1
#
_cell.length_a   1.000
_cell.length_b   1.000
_cell.length_c   1.000
_cell.angle_alpha   90.00
_cell.angle_beta   90.00
_cell.angle_gamma   90.00
#
_symmetry.space_group_name_H-M   'P 1'
#
loop_
_entity.id
_entity.type
_entity.pdbx_description
1 polymer ?
#
loop_
_entity_poly.entity_id
_entity_poly.type
_entity_poly.pdbx_seq_one_letter_code
_entity_poly.pdbx_strand_id
1 'polypeptide(L)'
;IGRSSYQKTVDGFVKYKLLRQCDQGCNMPITLAGVAAMSMNTQEEEDLPWYDPTVENYFSHRLAYSFQLIAGRKFSESFTLQLMPGLVHKNLVPDSTYAHDILNMGVAGRIKLTKR
;
A
#
# COMPACT_ATOMS: atom_id res chain seq x y z
N ILE A 1 -5.63 2.48 12.28
CA ILE A 1 -6.37 3.65 11.79
C ILE A 1 -5.45 4.84 11.96
N GLY A 2 -5.11 5.50 10.87
CA GLY A 2 -4.31 6.72 10.81
C GLY A 2 -5.17 7.90 10.38
N ARG A 3 -4.67 9.10 10.66
CA ARG A 3 -5.19 10.35 10.09
C ARG A 3 -4.01 11.18 9.62
N SER A 4 -4.04 11.59 8.37
CA SER A 4 -3.09 12.53 7.79
C SER A 4 -3.70 13.93 7.73
N SER A 5 -2.90 14.94 8.09
CA SER A 5 -3.26 16.34 7.87
C SER A 5 -3.25 16.70 6.38
N TYR A 6 -2.45 15.99 5.58
CA TYR A 6 -2.45 16.14 4.13
C TYR A 6 -3.77 15.60 3.55
N GLN A 7 -4.52 16.47 2.87
CA GLN A 7 -5.84 16.19 2.29
C GLN A 7 -6.88 15.65 3.29
N LYS A 8 -6.69 15.92 4.60
CA LYS A 8 -7.54 15.41 5.69
C LYS A 8 -7.90 13.92 5.50
N THR A 9 -6.92 13.10 5.13
CA THR A 9 -7.18 11.69 4.78
C THR A 9 -7.26 10.86 6.06
N VAL A 10 -8.30 10.05 6.17
CA VAL A 10 -8.41 9.00 7.20
C VAL A 10 -8.09 7.67 6.54
N ASP A 11 -7.20 6.89 7.13
CA ASP A 11 -6.75 5.63 6.57
C ASP A 11 -6.83 4.47 7.57
N GLY A 12 -7.02 3.27 7.04
CA GLY A 12 -7.01 2.04 7.79
C GLY A 12 -6.30 0.97 6.97
N PHE A 13 -5.47 0.15 7.62
CA PHE A 13 -4.81 -0.96 6.95
C PHE A 13 -4.83 -2.21 7.81
N VAL A 14 -4.81 -3.34 7.12
CA VAL A 14 -4.63 -4.67 7.69
C VAL A 14 -3.42 -5.30 7.02
N LYS A 15 -2.54 -5.88 7.84
CA LYS A 15 -1.37 -6.61 7.39
C LYS A 15 -1.45 -8.03 7.90
N TYR A 16 -1.37 -8.99 6.98
CA TYR A 16 -1.43 -10.41 7.32
C TYR A 16 -0.23 -11.15 6.72
N LYS A 17 0.38 -12.03 7.52
CA LYS A 17 1.51 -12.85 7.09
C LYS A 17 0.98 -14.18 6.56
N LEU A 18 1.09 -14.38 5.25
CA LEU A 18 0.63 -15.57 4.53
C LEU A 18 1.65 -16.71 4.66
N LEU A 19 2.92 -16.41 4.39
CA LEU A 19 4.02 -17.38 4.46
C LEU A 19 5.11 -16.85 5.38
N ARG A 20 5.76 -17.76 6.11
CA ARG A 20 6.89 -17.47 6.97
C ARG A 20 8.10 -18.25 6.47
N GLN A 21 9.20 -17.53 6.23
CA GLN A 21 10.49 -18.17 5.98
C GLN A 21 10.93 -18.98 7.21
N CYS A 22 11.37 -20.22 6.99
CA CYS A 22 11.99 -21.05 8.02
C CYS A 22 13.41 -21.42 7.59
N ASP A 23 14.35 -21.38 8.53
CA ASP A 23 15.72 -21.86 8.27
C ASP A 23 15.90 -23.33 8.73
N GLN A 24 15.08 -23.81 9.69
CA GLN A 24 15.10 -25.18 10.20
C GLN A 24 13.68 -25.73 10.37
N GLY A 25 13.43 -26.97 9.92
CA GLY A 25 12.18 -27.69 10.12
C GLY A 25 11.07 -27.46 9.08
N CYS A 26 11.22 -26.50 8.16
CA CYS A 26 10.29 -26.28 7.04
C CYS A 26 11.04 -25.77 5.80
N ASN A 27 10.62 -26.17 4.59
CA ASN A 27 11.30 -25.84 3.32
C ASN A 27 10.78 -24.55 2.68
N MET A 28 10.41 -23.53 3.47
CA MET A 28 9.86 -22.27 2.96
C MET A 28 10.95 -21.20 2.83
N PRO A 29 11.37 -20.82 1.61
CA PRO A 29 12.52 -19.92 1.41
C PRO A 29 12.18 -18.43 1.51
N ILE A 30 10.89 -18.07 1.57
CA ILE A 30 10.43 -16.67 1.56
C ILE A 30 9.39 -16.41 2.64
N THR A 31 9.35 -15.16 3.12
CA THR A 31 8.24 -14.64 3.90
C THR A 31 7.34 -13.83 2.97
N LEU A 32 6.05 -14.14 2.98
CA LEU A 32 5.04 -13.44 2.20
C LEU A 32 4.02 -12.80 3.15
N ALA A 33 3.77 -11.52 2.99
CA ALA A 33 2.71 -10.82 3.71
C ALA A 33 1.87 -9.99 2.73
N GLY A 34 0.56 -9.96 2.94
CA GLY A 34 -0.35 -9.06 2.25
C GLY A 34 -0.66 -7.85 3.13
N VAL A 35 -0.73 -6.68 2.50
CA VAL A 35 -1.24 -5.45 3.10
C VAL A 35 -2.43 -5.01 2.25
N ALA A 36 -3.56 -4.81 2.90
CA ALA A 36 -4.71 -4.16 2.32
C ALA A 36 -4.98 -2.89 3.12
N ALA A 37 -5.11 -1.76 2.45
CA ALA A 37 -5.40 -0.48 3.05
C ALA A 37 -6.58 0.18 2.33
N MET A 38 -7.36 0.91 3.10
CA MET A 38 -8.37 1.84 2.62
C MET A 38 -8.00 3.23 3.10
N SER A 39 -8.17 4.21 2.23
CA SER A 39 -8.06 5.61 2.58
C SER A 39 -9.32 6.35 2.13
N MET A 40 -9.70 7.34 2.91
CA MET A 40 -10.85 8.19 2.65
C MET A 40 -10.44 9.64 2.77
N ASN A 41 -10.71 10.41 1.73
CA ASN A 41 -10.50 11.85 1.77
C ASN A 41 -11.72 12.56 2.40
N THR A 42 -11.50 13.29 3.50
CA THR A 42 -12.55 14.04 4.21
C THR A 42 -12.50 15.55 3.96
N GLN A 43 -11.68 15.99 2.99
CA GLN A 43 -11.60 17.39 2.59
C GLN A 43 -12.88 17.84 1.86
N GLU A 44 -13.15 19.15 1.95
CA GLU A 44 -14.25 19.79 1.24
C GLU A 44 -14.04 19.70 -0.27
N GLU A 45 -15.15 19.61 -0.99
CA GLU A 45 -15.19 19.29 -2.42
C GLU A 45 -14.48 20.33 -3.27
N GLU A 46 -14.66 21.60 -2.89
CA GLU A 46 -14.08 22.78 -3.56
C GLU A 46 -12.55 22.81 -3.49
N ASP A 47 -11.97 22.15 -2.49
CA ASP A 47 -10.52 22.08 -2.29
C ASP A 47 -9.88 20.87 -3.01
N LEU A 48 -10.68 19.96 -3.59
CA LEU A 48 -10.18 18.75 -4.25
C LEU A 48 -9.90 19.03 -5.72
N PRO A 49 -8.64 18.99 -6.18
CA PRO A 49 -8.29 19.37 -7.56
C PRO A 49 -8.77 18.37 -8.63
N TRP A 50 -9.34 17.24 -8.23
CA TRP A 50 -9.88 16.21 -9.12
C TRP A 50 -11.40 16.09 -9.05
N TYR A 51 -12.07 17.02 -8.35
CA TYR A 51 -13.51 17.02 -8.20
C TYR A 51 -14.12 18.03 -9.17
N ASP A 52 -15.01 17.57 -10.05
CA ASP A 52 -15.81 18.41 -10.92
C ASP A 52 -17.14 18.72 -10.22
N PRO A 53 -17.48 20.00 -9.95
CA PRO A 53 -18.71 20.39 -9.27
C PRO A 53 -19.99 20.03 -10.03
N THR A 54 -19.89 19.57 -11.28
CA THR A 54 -21.03 19.07 -12.07
C THR A 54 -21.36 17.59 -11.81
N VAL A 55 -20.49 16.87 -11.09
CA VAL A 55 -20.65 15.43 -10.78
C VAL A 55 -21.25 15.26 -9.39
N GLU A 56 -22.24 14.36 -9.27
CA GLU A 56 -22.84 14.04 -7.97
C GLU A 56 -21.83 13.35 -7.04
N ASN A 57 -21.65 13.88 -5.82
CA ASN A 57 -20.68 13.32 -4.88
C ASN A 57 -21.20 12.08 -4.18
N TYR A 58 -20.82 10.91 -4.66
CA TYR A 58 -21.01 9.69 -3.90
C TYR A 58 -19.91 9.51 -2.87
N PHE A 59 -20.25 9.02 -1.68
CA PHE A 59 -19.29 8.64 -0.65
C PHE A 59 -18.19 7.69 -1.17
N SER A 60 -18.55 6.82 -2.12
CA SER A 60 -17.60 5.92 -2.78
C SER A 60 -16.50 6.66 -3.54
N HIS A 61 -16.75 7.84 -4.12
CA HIS A 61 -15.73 8.62 -4.85
C HIS A 61 -14.56 9.06 -3.96
N ARG A 62 -14.81 9.18 -2.66
CA ARG A 62 -13.82 9.62 -1.66
C ARG A 62 -12.91 8.49 -1.19
N LEU A 63 -13.20 7.25 -1.58
CA LEU A 63 -12.46 6.05 -1.18
C LEU A 63 -11.37 5.71 -2.19
N ALA A 64 -10.22 5.32 -1.67
CA ALA A 64 -9.16 4.66 -2.41
C ALA A 64 -8.73 3.39 -1.67
N TYR A 65 -8.33 2.38 -2.43
CA TYR A 65 -7.88 1.10 -1.91
C TYR A 65 -6.45 0.86 -2.35
N SER A 66 -5.65 0.29 -1.46
CA SER A 66 -4.27 -0.07 -1.76
C SER A 66 -4.01 -1.51 -1.34
N PHE A 67 -3.48 -2.28 -2.27
CA PHE A 67 -3.07 -3.66 -2.06
C PHE A 67 -1.57 -3.75 -2.29
N GLN A 68 -0.83 -4.33 -1.35
CA GLN A 68 0.59 -4.53 -1.49
C GLN A 68 0.97 -5.93 -1.01
N LEU A 69 1.66 -6.67 -1.86
CA LEU A 69 2.24 -7.95 -1.49
C LEU A 69 3.70 -7.72 -1.14
N ILE A 70 4.11 -8.15 0.05
CA ILE A 70 5.45 -8.02 0.56
C ILE A 70 6.11 -9.40 0.54
N ALA A 71 7.01 -9.62 -0.41
CA ALA A 71 7.80 -10.84 -0.53
C ALA A 71 9.24 -10.56 -0.08
N GLY A 72 9.62 -11.09 1.08
CA GLY A 72 10.93 -10.88 1.68
C GLY A 72 11.71 -12.19 1.83
N ARG A 73 13.02 -12.12 1.61
CA ARG A 73 13.96 -13.21 1.91
C ARG A 73 15.14 -12.70 2.69
N LYS A 74 15.42 -13.35 3.81
CA LYS A 74 16.67 -13.23 4.54
C LYS A 74 17.67 -14.20 3.90
N PHE A 75 18.72 -13.67 3.28
CA PHE A 75 19.77 -14.48 2.64
C PHE A 75 20.89 -14.83 3.62
N SER A 76 21.15 -13.96 4.60
CA SER A 76 22.11 -14.18 5.66
C SER A 76 21.69 -13.40 6.91
N GLU A 77 22.42 -13.54 8.01
CA GLU A 77 22.22 -12.67 9.19
C GLU A 77 22.44 -11.18 8.89
N SER A 78 23.27 -10.88 7.89
CA SER A 78 23.63 -9.52 7.52
C SER A 78 22.78 -8.95 6.39
N PHE A 79 22.17 -9.78 5.53
CA PHE A 79 21.49 -9.31 4.33
C PHE A 79 20.06 -9.85 4.21
N THR A 80 19.13 -8.93 3.95
CA THR A 80 17.72 -9.23 3.65
C THR A 80 17.27 -8.37 2.48
N LEU A 81 16.51 -8.96 1.56
CA LEU A 81 15.89 -8.26 0.44
C LEU A 81 14.38 -8.44 0.51
N GLN A 82 13.65 -7.46 0.00
CA GLN A 82 12.21 -7.45 -0.07
C GLN A 82 11.75 -6.82 -1.40
N LEU A 83 10.82 -7.50 -2.05
CA LEU A 83 10.06 -7.00 -3.19
C LEU A 83 8.63 -6.71 -2.75
N MET A 84 8.08 -5.63 -3.30
CA MET A 84 6.77 -5.13 -2.92
C MET A 84 5.94 -4.68 -4.13
N PRO A 85 5.43 -5.60 -4.96
CA PRO A 85 4.40 -5.25 -5.92
C PRO A 85 3.16 -4.73 -5.20
N GLY A 86 2.56 -3.69 -5.74
CA GLY A 86 1.34 -3.12 -5.23
C GLY A 86 0.44 -2.57 -6.33
N LEU A 87 -0.81 -2.36 -5.94
CA LEU A 87 -1.89 -1.82 -6.76
C LEU A 87 -2.62 -0.80 -5.89
N VAL A 88 -2.82 0.40 -6.43
CA VAL A 88 -3.68 1.41 -5.83
C VAL A 88 -4.86 1.62 -6.76
N HIS A 89 -6.06 1.37 -6.26
CA HIS A 89 -7.31 1.65 -6.95
C HIS A 89 -7.91 2.95 -6.39
N LYS A 90 -8.22 3.89 -7.27
CA LYS A 90 -8.96 5.12 -6.93
C LYS A 90 -10.35 5.05 -7.52
N ASN A 91 -11.37 5.25 -6.70
CA ASN A 91 -12.76 5.23 -7.18
C ASN A 91 -13.08 6.43 -8.07
N LEU A 92 -12.44 7.58 -7.83
CA LEU A 92 -12.58 8.78 -8.66
C LEU A 92 -11.21 9.25 -9.17
N VAL A 93 -11.16 9.60 -10.45
CA VAL A 93 -10.01 10.21 -11.13
C VAL A 93 -10.45 11.51 -11.81
N PRO A 94 -9.55 12.48 -12.04
CA PRO A 94 -9.92 13.81 -12.56
C PRO A 94 -10.62 13.76 -13.93
N ASP A 95 -10.15 12.88 -14.82
CA ASP A 95 -10.68 12.74 -16.16
C ASP A 95 -10.30 11.36 -16.75
N SER A 96 -10.87 11.03 -17.91
CA SER A 96 -10.72 9.72 -18.57
C SER A 96 -9.31 9.40 -19.08
N THR A 97 -8.39 10.37 -19.06
CA THR A 97 -6.97 10.10 -19.36
C THR A 97 -6.23 9.45 -18.19
N TYR A 98 -6.78 9.53 -16.98
CA TYR A 98 -6.20 8.90 -15.79
C TYR A 98 -6.77 7.50 -15.56
N ALA A 99 -5.89 6.54 -15.31
CA ALA A 99 -6.29 5.21 -14.89
C ALA A 99 -6.72 5.19 -13.42
N HIS A 100 -7.80 4.47 -13.13
CA HIS A 100 -8.23 4.17 -11.77
C HIS A 100 -7.24 3.28 -11.02
N ASP A 101 -6.55 2.40 -11.77
CA ASP A 101 -5.60 1.43 -11.24
C ASP A 101 -4.17 1.86 -11.50
N ILE A 102 -3.41 2.03 -10.42
CA ILE A 102 -1.99 2.39 -10.47
C ILE A 102 -1.18 1.23 -9.91
N LEU A 103 -0.47 0.54 -10.81
CA LEU A 103 0.48 -0.49 -10.43
C LEU A 103 1.78 0.16 -9.93
N ASN A 104 2.33 -0.38 -8.86
CA ASN A 104 3.62 0.01 -8.33
C ASN A 104 4.47 -1.21 -7.98
N MET A 105 5.79 -1.01 -7.97
CA MET A 105 6.74 -2.04 -7.59
C MET A 105 7.83 -1.40 -6.73
N GLY A 106 7.94 -1.85 -5.49
CA GLY A 106 8.99 -1.42 -4.57
C GLY A 106 10.06 -2.49 -4.39
N VAL A 107 11.31 -2.07 -4.18
CA VAL A 107 12.41 -2.92 -3.76
C VAL A 107 13.04 -2.31 -2.52
N ALA A 108 13.28 -3.14 -1.50
CA ALA A 108 13.92 -2.71 -0.26
C ALA A 108 14.98 -3.73 0.17
N GLY A 109 16.12 -3.24 0.63
CA GLY A 109 17.20 -4.06 1.18
C GLY A 109 17.57 -3.61 2.58
N ARG A 110 17.97 -4.55 3.43
CA ARG A 110 18.54 -4.28 4.75
C ARG A 110 19.90 -4.94 4.85
N ILE A 111 20.90 -4.16 5.26
CA ILE A 111 22.24 -4.61 5.58
C ILE A 111 22.54 -4.35 7.06
N LYS A 112 22.97 -5.36 7.81
CA LYS A 112 23.43 -5.25 9.20
C LYS A 112 24.90 -4.87 9.22
N LEU A 113 25.22 -3.67 9.74
CA LEU A 113 26.59 -3.14 9.77
C LEU A 113 27.38 -3.51 11.04
N THR A 114 26.71 -3.67 12.19
CA THR A 114 27.35 -3.99 13.47
C THR A 114 26.60 -5.11 14.19
N LYS A 115 27.30 -5.85 15.07
CA LYS A 115 26.75 -7.03 15.78
C LYS A 115 25.87 -6.72 17.00
N ARG A 116 25.49 -5.46 17.24
CA ARG A 116 24.54 -5.13 18.33
C ARG A 116 23.11 -5.52 17.99
#